data_AF-A0A5Q2N0J8-F1
#
_entry.id   AF-A0A5Q2N0J8-F1
#
_cell.length_a   1.000
_cell.length_b   1.000
_cell.length_c   1.000
_cell.angle_alpha   90.00
_cell.angle_beta   90.00
_cell.angle_gamma   90.00
#
_symmetry.space_group_name_H-M   'P 1'
#
loop_
_entity.id
_entity.type
_entity.pdbx_description
1 polymer ?
#
loop_
_entity_poly.entity_id
_entity_poly.type
_entity_poly.pdbx_seq_one_letter_code
_entity_poly.pdbx_strand_id
1 'polypeptide(L)' 'MTHKKIEDLLSLDTNELQNRIADMSEEEFALLYTELSILMLQDWDKAKKIMKTLRRKNQQEKK' A
#
# COMPACT_ATOMS: atom_id res chain seq x y z
N MET A 1 -3.57 -9.26 -14.22
CA MET A 1 -3.97 -9.67 -12.84
C MET A 1 -3.57 -8.64 -11.77
N THR A 2 -2.60 -7.76 -12.03
CA THR A 2 -1.98 -6.87 -11.02
C THR A 2 -2.84 -5.66 -10.62
N HIS A 3 -3.59 -5.04 -11.54
CA HIS A 3 -4.53 -3.95 -11.18
C HIS A 3 -5.62 -4.37 -10.18
N LYS A 4 -6.18 -5.58 -10.33
CA LYS A 4 -7.26 -6.08 -9.47
C LYS A 4 -6.81 -6.17 -8.00
N LYS A 5 -5.56 -6.59 -7.73
CA LYS A 5 -5.02 -6.64 -6.36
C LYS A 5 -4.93 -5.25 -5.72
N ILE A 6 -4.64 -4.21 -6.49
CA ILE A 6 -4.52 -2.84 -5.97
C ILE A 6 -5.90 -2.22 -5.78
N GLU A 7 -6.84 -2.47 -6.70
CA GLU A 7 -8.25 -2.10 -6.52
C GLU A 7 -8.86 -2.74 -5.27
N ASP A 8 -8.59 -4.04 -5.06
CA ASP A 8 -9.02 -4.75 -3.85
C ASP A 8 -8.43 -4.08 -2.59
N LEU A 9 -7.15 -3.71 -2.59
CA LEU A 9 -6.51 -2.99 -1.47
C LEU A 9 -7.02 -1.56 -1.28
N LEU A 10 -7.37 -0.87 -2.37
CA LEU A 10 -7.98 0.47 -2.33
C LEU A 10 -9.43 0.44 -1.81
N SER A 11 -10.08 -0.73 -1.86
CA SER A 11 -11.42 -0.95 -1.35
C SER A 11 -11.46 -1.26 0.16
N LEU A 12 -10.33 -1.67 0.74
CA LEU A 12 -10.21 -1.95 2.17
C LEU A 12 -10.30 -0.67 3.01
N ASP A 13 -10.85 -0.80 4.21
CA ASP A 13 -10.78 0.28 5.17
C ASP A 13 -9.35 0.48 5.70
N THR A 14 -9.15 1.53 6.51
CA THR A 14 -7.80 1.91 6.95
C THR A 14 -7.16 0.87 7.89
N ASN A 15 -7.95 0.14 8.66
CA ASN A 15 -7.46 -0.87 9.61
C ASN A 15 -7.18 -2.19 8.90
N GLU A 16 -8.08 -2.62 8.01
CA GLU A 16 -7.89 -3.81 7.18
C GLU A 16 -6.67 -3.66 6.27
N LEU A 17 -6.49 -2.49 5.67
CA LEU A 17 -5.31 -2.18 4.88
C LEU A 17 -4.04 -2.25 5.72
N GLN A 18 -4.05 -1.73 6.95
CA GLN A 18 -2.90 -1.80 7.85
C GLN A 18 -2.52 -3.24 8.19
N ASN A 19 -3.49 -4.07 8.55
CA ASN A 19 -3.26 -5.48 8.82
C ASN A 19 -2.75 -6.21 7.57
N ARG A 20 -3.33 -5.91 6.41
CA ARG A 20 -2.91 -6.54 5.16
C ARG A 20 -1.47 -6.17 4.77
N ILE A 21 -1.08 -4.92 4.95
CA ILE A 21 0.31 -4.46 4.80
C ILE A 21 1.20 -5.07 5.90
N ALA A 22 0.65 -5.28 7.11
CA ALA A 22 1.37 -5.88 8.23
C ALA A 22 1.85 -7.30 7.89
N ASP A 23 0.99 -8.07 7.26
CA ASP A 23 1.20 -9.48 6.90
C ASP A 23 2.00 -9.69 5.59
N MET A 24 2.27 -8.64 4.81
CA MET A 24 3.04 -8.75 3.57
C MET A 24 4.55 -8.93 3.84
N SER A 25 5.19 -9.75 3.00
CA SER A 25 6.66 -9.79 2.93
C SER A 25 7.23 -8.47 2.39
N GLU A 26 8.52 -8.20 2.65
CA GLU A 26 9.19 -6.98 2.15
C GLU A 26 9.18 -6.89 0.62
N GLU A 27 9.30 -8.02 -0.08
CA GLU A 27 9.28 -8.08 -1.55
C GLU A 27 7.87 -7.76 -2.09
N GLU A 28 6.83 -8.33 -1.49
CA GLU A 28 5.44 -8.03 -1.84
C GLU A 28 5.10 -6.55 -1.58
N PHE A 29 5.60 -6.01 -0.47
CA PHE A 29 5.43 -4.60 -0.14
C PHE A 29 6.12 -3.69 -1.16
N ALA A 30 7.36 -3.99 -1.55
CA ALA A 30 8.12 -3.18 -2.50
C ALA A 30 7.47 -3.16 -3.89
N LEU A 31 6.95 -4.31 -4.33
CA LEU A 31 6.18 -4.43 -5.57
C LEU A 31 4.89 -3.59 -5.47
N LEU A 32 4.14 -3.74 -4.38
CA LEU A 32 2.91 -2.98 -4.17
C LEU A 32 3.14 -1.47 -4.15
N TYR A 33 4.17 -1.02 -3.44
CA TYR A 33 4.56 0.38 -3.34
C TYR A 33 4.88 0.96 -4.72
N THR A 34 5.61 0.21 -5.53
CA THR A 34 6.00 0.62 -6.90
C THR A 34 4.78 0.69 -7.82
N GLU A 35 3.88 -0.28 -7.75
CA GLU A 35 2.67 -0.30 -8.57
C GLU A 35 1.66 0.78 -8.17
N LEU A 36 1.49 1.03 -6.86
CA LEU A 36 0.71 2.18 -6.37
C LEU A 36 1.27 3.50 -6.86
N SER A 37 2.60 3.65 -6.84
CA SER A 37 3.30 4.84 -7.34
C SER A 37 2.99 5.10 -8.82
N ILE A 38 2.79 4.04 -9.62
CA ILE A 38 2.39 4.11 -11.03
C ILE A 38 0.89 4.44 -11.17
N LEU A 39 0.03 3.87 -10.32
CA LEU A 39 -1.42 4.11 -10.30
C LEU A 39 -1.84 5.48 -9.76
N MET A 40 -0.94 6.22 -9.10
CA MET A 40 -1.20 7.57 -8.59
C MET A 40 -1.62 8.59 -9.65
N LEU A 41 -1.49 8.27 -10.94
CA LEU A 41 -1.94 9.12 -12.04
C LEU A 41 -3.48 9.20 -12.16
N GLN A 42 -4.26 8.36 -11.47
CA GLN A 42 -5.73 8.34 -11.57
C GLN A 42 -6.49 8.80 -10.30
N ASP A 43 -5.97 8.59 -9.08
CA ASP A 43 -6.63 9.00 -7.82
C ASP A 43 -5.60 9.32 -6.70
N TRP A 44 -5.07 10.56 -6.75
CA TRP A 44 -3.91 11.00 -5.99
C TRP A 44 -4.08 10.98 -4.46
N ASP A 45 -5.29 11.27 -3.97
CA ASP A 45 -5.55 11.38 -2.53
C ASP A 45 -5.58 10.03 -1.82
N LYS A 46 -6.17 9.01 -2.46
CA LYS A 46 -6.14 7.63 -1.94
C LYS A 46 -4.72 7.09 -1.91
N ALA A 47 -3.97 7.29 -2.99
CA ALA A 47 -2.60 6.81 -3.06
C ALA A 47 -1.67 7.48 -2.02
N LYS A 48 -1.89 8.78 -1.75
CA LYS A 48 -1.18 9.50 -0.68
C LYS A 48 -1.47 8.96 0.72
N LYS A 49 -2.71 8.50 0.98
CA LYS A 49 -3.10 7.87 2.26
C LYS A 49 -2.41 6.51 2.43
N ILE A 50 -2.32 5.72 1.36
CA ILE A 50 -1.61 4.44 1.38
C ILE A 50 -0.12 4.65 1.59
N MET A 51 0.54 5.53 0.82
CA MET A 51 1.97 5.81 0.98
C MET A 51 2.35 6.31 2.38
N LYS A 52 1.52 7.14 3.01
CA LYS A 52 1.75 7.57 4.40
C LYS A 52 1.73 6.39 5.37
N THR A 53 0.84 5.43 5.15
CA THR A 53 0.71 4.22 5.96
C THR A 53 1.90 3.29 5.74
N LEU A 54 2.26 3.05 4.47
CA LEU A 54 3.44 2.27 4.06
C LEU A 54 4.74 2.85 4.65
N ARG A 55 4.93 4.17 4.58
CA ARG A 55 6.13 4.85 5.12
C ARG A 55 6.25 4.74 6.64
N ARG A 56 5.14 4.79 7.37
CA ARG A 56 5.13 4.67 8.85
C ARG A 56 5.54 3.28 9.30
N LYS A 57 5.08 2.22 8.61
CA LYS A 57 5.45 0.83 8.94
C LYS A 57 6.96 0.58 8.75
N ASN A 58 7.51 0.96 7.59
CA ASN A 58 8.95 0.79 7.30
C ASN A 58 9.85 1.58 8.28
N GLN A 59 9.39 2.73 8.79
CA GLN A 59 10.12 3.48 9.81
C GLN A 59 10.06 2.87 11.23
N GLN A 60 9.05 2.04 11.53
CA GLN A 60 8.92 1.34 12.80
C GLN A 60 9.73 0.04 12.83
N GLU A 61 9.83 -0.67 11.70
CA GLU A 61 10.67 -1.88 11.57
C GLU A 61 12.17 -1.60 11.56
N LYS A 62 12.58 -0.35 11.26
CA LYS A 62 13.98 0.10 11.29
C LYS A 62 14.47 0.59 12.66
N LYS A 63 13.64 0.51 13.70
CA LYS A 63 14.00 0.81 15.10
C LYS A 63 14.15 -0.47 15.89
#